data_AF-A0A5Q0GNW3-F1
#
_entry.id   AF-A0A5Q0GNW3-F1
#
_cell.length_a   1.000
_cell.length_b   1.000
_cell.length_c   1.000
_cell.angle_alpha   90.00
_cell.angle_beta   90.00
_cell.angle_gamma   90.00
#
_symmetry.space_group_name_H-M   'P 1'
#
loop_
_entity.id
_entity.type
_entity.pdbx_description
1 polymer ?
#
loop_
_entity_poly.entity_id
_entity_poly.type
_entity_poly.pdbx_seq_one_letter_code
_entity_poly.pdbx_strand_id
1 'polypeptide(L)'
;MKQKEYGKKALFYFLGILTSCTLLFILLVASNNHPIFSLSMIGLFLVTLALIIACISALVKRSRYKKTNISNHRYDLTKQILQMLARDMDKASTFDLKLSFQPIEIDNNKIGTNPHPYKSGWKVDNYRHEWLHLQGQFLDKTRFNLSLTQLSKKEHGWKRGSSGKQKYKTKTKAIGLDVDLKLSYPQSRYGAIKVLQTEINSAVKLPQSSTLRLLKVTDKAINISARIAPQFLESQNALYETIAAIFLSCYQILNLAKLLSK
;
A
#
# COMPACT_ATOMS: atom_id res chain seq x y z
N MET A 1 -14.92 -5.79 1.12
CA MET A 1 -16.38 -5.95 0.82
C MET A 1 -17.28 -5.78 2.04
N LYS A 2 -17.12 -6.53 3.14
CA LYS A 2 -17.98 -6.46 4.34
C LYS A 2 -18.11 -5.06 4.98
N GLN A 3 -17.06 -4.24 4.98
CA GLN A 3 -17.14 -2.86 5.49
C GLN A 3 -18.17 -1.99 4.75
N LYS A 4 -18.23 -2.08 3.40
CA LYS A 4 -19.20 -1.33 2.59
C LYS A 4 -20.62 -1.82 2.85
N GLU A 5 -20.79 -3.13 3.03
CA GLU A 5 -22.07 -3.75 3.37
C GLU A 5 -22.62 -3.26 4.71
N TYR A 6 -21.82 -3.31 5.80
CA TYR A 6 -22.24 -2.78 7.10
C TYR A 6 -22.43 -1.26 7.10
N GLY A 7 -21.70 -0.53 6.24
CA GLY A 7 -21.95 0.89 6.00
C GLY A 7 -23.33 1.17 5.41
N LYS A 8 -23.74 0.39 4.40
CA LYS A 8 -25.10 0.48 3.82
C LYS A 8 -26.17 0.08 4.84
N LYS A 9 -25.97 -1.02 5.59
CA LYS A 9 -26.90 -1.45 6.66
C LYS A 9 -27.08 -0.38 7.74
N ALA A 10 -25.99 0.25 8.21
CA ALA A 10 -26.06 1.35 9.18
C ALA A 10 -26.84 2.56 8.64
N LEU A 11 -26.68 2.89 7.35
CA LEU A 11 -27.43 3.96 6.70
C LEU A 11 -28.93 3.65 6.66
N PHE A 12 -29.32 2.42 6.29
CA PHE A 12 -30.73 2.01 6.32
C PHE A 12 -31.33 2.04 7.73
N TYR A 13 -30.59 1.58 8.75
CA TYR A 13 -31.06 1.69 10.14
C TYR A 13 -31.19 3.15 10.59
N PHE A 14 -30.27 4.03 10.18
CA PHE A 14 -30.36 5.46 10.47
C PHE A 14 -31.60 6.12 9.84
N LEU A 15 -31.91 5.80 8.58
CA LEU A 15 -33.14 6.26 7.92
C LEU A 15 -34.40 5.70 8.61
N GLY A 16 -34.36 4.44 9.06
CA GLY A 16 -35.42 3.84 9.86
C GLY A 16 -35.65 4.54 11.20
N ILE A 17 -34.58 4.94 11.90
CA ILE A 17 -34.68 5.72 13.14
C ILE A 17 -35.33 7.07 12.84
N LEU A 18 -34.91 7.75 11.77
CA LEU A 18 -35.40 9.08 11.43
C LEU A 18 -36.91 9.05 11.11
N THR A 19 -37.35 8.10 10.28
CA THR A 19 -38.76 7.90 9.94
C THR A 19 -39.61 7.51 11.15
N SER A 20 -39.08 6.65 12.03
CA SER A 20 -39.78 6.26 13.25
C SER A 20 -39.88 7.41 14.26
N CYS A 21 -38.85 8.27 14.39
CA CYS A 21 -38.91 9.47 15.22
C CYS A 21 -39.90 10.50 14.68
N THR A 22 -39.99 10.69 13.36
CA THR A 22 -40.99 11.60 12.77
C THR A 22 -42.42 11.10 12.99
N LEU A 23 -42.65 9.79 12.87
CA LEU A 23 -43.95 9.17 13.17
C LEU A 23 -44.34 9.34 14.64
N LEU A 24 -43.39 9.14 15.55
CA LEU A 24 -43.58 9.31 16.99
C LEU A 24 -43.92 10.77 17.33
N PHE A 25 -43.27 11.74 16.67
CA PHE A 25 -43.59 13.16 16.82
C PHE A 25 -44.99 13.50 16.30
N ILE A 26 -45.39 13.01 15.12
CA ILE A 26 -46.74 13.21 14.56
C ILE A 26 -47.81 12.64 15.50
N LEU A 27 -47.61 11.43 16.01
CA LEU A 27 -48.52 10.79 16.96
C LEU A 27 -48.61 11.54 18.29
N LEU A 28 -47.51 12.10 18.76
CA LEU A 28 -47.48 12.93 19.97
C LEU A 28 -48.31 14.21 19.79
N VAL A 29 -48.23 14.86 18.62
CA VAL A 29 -49.01 16.05 18.30
C VAL A 29 -50.50 15.72 18.06
N ALA A 30 -50.81 14.56 17.48
CA ALA A 30 -52.18 14.15 17.18
C ALA A 30 -52.93 13.50 18.36
N SER A 31 -52.24 13.20 19.46
CA SER A 31 -52.79 12.48 20.62
C SER A 31 -53.74 13.35 21.46
N ASN A 32 -54.97 13.54 20.99
CA ASN A 32 -56.07 14.12 21.77
C ASN A 32 -56.80 13.05 22.59
N ASN A 33 -56.20 12.60 23.70
CA ASN A 33 -56.82 11.80 24.77
C ASN A 33 -57.37 10.39 24.43
N HIS A 34 -57.11 9.83 23.25
CA HIS A 34 -57.53 8.45 22.97
C HIS A 34 -56.49 7.43 23.48
N PRO A 35 -56.89 6.41 24.28
CA PRO A 35 -55.98 5.43 24.87
C PRO A 35 -55.28 4.55 23.82
N ILE A 36 -55.83 4.43 22.61
CA ILE A 36 -55.25 3.67 21.47
C ILE A 36 -53.90 4.26 21.02
N PHE A 37 -53.70 5.57 21.18
CA PHE A 37 -52.42 6.21 20.87
C PHE A 37 -51.31 5.82 21.86
N SER A 38 -51.66 5.51 23.11
CA SER A 38 -50.66 5.13 24.14
C SER A 38 -49.96 3.81 23.81
N LEU A 39 -50.71 2.79 23.38
CA LEU A 39 -50.16 1.48 23.01
C LEU A 39 -49.26 1.58 21.76
N SER A 40 -49.70 2.37 20.79
CA SER A 40 -48.96 2.62 19.53
C SER A 40 -47.64 3.36 19.78
N MET A 41 -47.63 4.30 20.73
CA MET A 41 -46.43 5.04 21.13
C MET A 41 -45.40 4.13 21.80
N ILE A 42 -45.83 3.22 22.68
CA ILE A 42 -44.95 2.23 23.31
C ILE A 42 -44.36 1.29 22.25
N GLY A 43 -45.18 0.82 21.30
CA GLY A 43 -44.73 -0.02 20.19
C GLY A 43 -43.66 0.66 19.32
N LEU A 44 -43.89 1.91 18.91
CA LEU A 44 -42.92 2.69 18.13
C LEU A 44 -41.65 3.00 18.93
N PHE A 45 -41.77 3.24 20.23
CA PHE A 45 -40.60 3.43 21.09
C PHE A 45 -39.73 2.16 21.16
N LEU A 46 -40.33 0.97 21.25
CA LEU A 46 -39.58 -0.29 21.20
C LEU A 46 -38.91 -0.52 19.83
N VAL A 47 -39.59 -0.18 18.73
CA VAL A 47 -39.03 -0.27 17.37
C VAL A 47 -37.85 0.69 17.20
N THR A 48 -37.97 1.94 17.64
CA THR A 48 -36.86 2.91 17.60
C THR A 48 -35.66 2.40 18.40
N LEU A 49 -35.89 1.88 19.61
CA LEU A 49 -34.83 1.33 20.46
C LEU A 49 -34.11 0.16 19.78
N ALA A 50 -34.86 -0.77 19.18
CA ALA A 50 -34.29 -1.89 18.43
C ALA A 50 -33.45 -1.43 17.23
N LEU A 51 -33.91 -0.42 16.49
CA LEU A 51 -33.18 0.17 15.36
C LEU A 51 -31.91 0.89 15.81
N ILE A 52 -31.91 1.57 16.95
CA ILE A 52 -30.72 2.21 17.54
C ILE A 52 -29.67 1.14 17.87
N ILE A 53 -30.06 0.06 18.55
CA ILE A 53 -29.16 -1.06 18.88
C ILE A 53 -28.59 -1.68 17.60
N ALA A 54 -29.43 -1.93 16.59
CA ALA A 54 -29.01 -2.45 15.29
C ALA A 54 -28.01 -1.51 14.59
N CYS A 55 -28.27 -0.19 14.59
CA CYS A 55 -27.41 0.83 14.02
C CYS A 55 -26.03 0.86 14.70
N ILE A 56 -26.00 0.90 16.04
CA ILE A 56 -24.76 0.86 16.83
C ILE A 56 -23.98 -0.42 16.52
N SER A 57 -24.65 -1.57 16.52
CA SER A 57 -24.00 -2.86 16.22
C SER A 57 -23.37 -2.87 14.81
N ALA A 58 -24.04 -2.30 13.82
CA ALA A 58 -23.55 -2.20 12.45
C ALA A 58 -22.35 -1.24 12.36
N LEU A 59 -22.36 -0.12 13.08
CA LEU A 59 -21.23 0.81 13.16
C LEU A 59 -20.01 0.18 13.85
N VAL A 60 -20.22 -0.57 14.95
CA VAL A 60 -19.15 -1.31 15.63
C VAL A 60 -18.55 -2.35 14.69
N LYS A 61 -19.38 -3.14 13.99
CA LYS A 61 -18.92 -4.12 12.99
C LYS A 61 -18.16 -3.43 11.86
N ARG A 62 -18.68 -2.32 11.32
CA ARG A 62 -17.99 -1.51 10.29
C ARG A 62 -16.62 -1.03 10.77
N SER A 63 -16.52 -0.58 12.02
CA SER A 63 -15.26 -0.14 12.62
C SER A 63 -14.26 -1.29 12.76
N ARG A 64 -14.72 -2.45 13.22
CA ARG A 64 -13.89 -3.67 13.27
C ARG A 64 -13.39 -4.08 11.89
N TYR A 65 -14.26 -4.11 10.88
CA TYR A 65 -13.89 -4.45 9.50
C TYR A 65 -13.07 -3.35 8.80
N LYS A 66 -13.14 -2.10 9.26
CA LYS A 66 -12.23 -1.03 8.78
C LYS A 66 -10.78 -1.36 9.13
N LYS A 67 -10.53 -1.95 10.30
CA LYS A 67 -9.19 -2.36 10.74
C LYS A 67 -8.62 -3.52 9.91
N THR A 68 -9.48 -4.38 9.36
CA THR A 68 -9.08 -5.51 8.52
C THR A 68 -9.10 -5.20 7.01
N ASN A 69 -9.53 -3.99 6.62
CA ASN A 69 -9.47 -3.54 5.25
C ASN A 69 -8.04 -3.08 4.93
N ILE A 70 -7.13 -4.05 4.85
CA ILE A 70 -5.77 -3.86 4.36
C ILE A 70 -5.89 -3.30 2.93
N SER A 71 -5.16 -2.22 2.64
CA SER A 71 -5.24 -1.57 1.34
C SER A 71 -4.90 -2.56 0.23
N ASN A 72 -5.84 -2.75 -0.70
CA ASN A 72 -5.76 -3.75 -1.77
C ASN A 72 -4.59 -3.49 -2.74
N HIS A 73 -3.99 -2.30 -2.71
CA HIS A 73 -2.91 -1.92 -3.63
C HIS A 73 -1.72 -2.90 -3.64
N ARG A 74 -1.27 -3.42 -2.49
CA ARG A 74 -0.16 -4.38 -2.44
C ARG A 74 -0.54 -5.68 -3.16
N TYR A 75 -1.74 -6.18 -2.91
CA TYR A 75 -2.25 -7.40 -3.54
C TYR A 75 -2.49 -7.21 -5.05
N ASP A 76 -3.20 -6.13 -5.42
CA ASP A 76 -3.56 -5.84 -6.81
C ASP A 76 -2.31 -5.55 -7.66
N LEU A 77 -1.34 -4.81 -7.12
CA LEU A 77 -0.06 -4.57 -7.78
C LEU A 77 0.74 -5.87 -7.96
N THR A 78 0.86 -6.69 -6.91
CA THR A 78 1.55 -7.99 -7.03
C THR A 78 0.88 -8.87 -8.08
N LYS A 79 -0.45 -8.89 -8.14
CA LYS A 79 -1.19 -9.63 -9.17
C LYS A 79 -0.87 -9.12 -10.58
N GLN A 80 -0.85 -7.81 -10.81
CA GLN A 80 -0.51 -7.23 -12.11
C GLN A 80 0.94 -7.53 -12.52
N ILE A 81 1.89 -7.40 -11.60
CA ILE A 81 3.30 -7.74 -11.85
C ILE A 81 3.41 -9.22 -12.21
N LEU A 82 2.74 -10.11 -11.46
CA LEU A 82 2.78 -11.54 -11.73
C LEU A 82 2.20 -11.87 -13.11
N GLN A 83 1.10 -11.22 -13.50
CA GLN A 83 0.51 -11.39 -14.84
C GLN A 83 1.47 -10.94 -15.95
N MET A 84 2.18 -9.82 -15.75
CA MET A 84 3.20 -9.34 -16.68
C MET A 84 4.35 -10.35 -16.80
N LEU A 85 4.87 -10.86 -15.68
CA LEU A 85 6.00 -11.78 -15.65
C LEU A 85 5.65 -13.19 -16.14
N ALA A 86 4.44 -13.66 -15.87
CA ALA A 86 3.99 -15.02 -16.20
C ALA A 86 4.05 -15.32 -17.70
N ARG A 87 4.04 -14.30 -18.56
CA ARG A 87 4.16 -14.46 -20.02
C ARG A 87 5.49 -15.05 -20.45
N ASP A 88 6.57 -14.71 -19.76
CA ASP A 88 7.95 -15.06 -20.15
C ASP A 88 8.63 -16.05 -19.17
N MET A 89 7.91 -16.46 -18.13
CA MET A 89 8.41 -17.40 -17.13
C MET A 89 8.46 -18.84 -17.64
N ASP A 90 9.51 -19.57 -17.24
CA ASP A 90 9.64 -21.00 -17.51
C ASP A 90 8.66 -21.79 -16.62
N LYS A 91 7.72 -22.52 -17.25
CA LYS A 91 6.71 -23.32 -16.55
C LYS A 91 7.30 -24.40 -15.64
N ALA A 92 8.51 -24.87 -15.94
CA ALA A 92 9.21 -25.87 -15.14
C ALA A 92 10.04 -25.26 -14.00
N SER A 93 10.17 -23.93 -13.94
CA SER A 93 10.97 -23.25 -12.93
C SER A 93 10.19 -22.96 -11.66
N THR A 94 10.87 -23.01 -10.50
CA THR A 94 10.29 -22.61 -9.22
C THR A 94 10.18 -21.09 -9.15
N PHE A 95 9.02 -20.60 -8.71
CA PHE A 95 8.77 -19.20 -8.45
C PHE A 95 8.55 -18.97 -6.96
N ASP A 96 9.25 -18.00 -6.39
CA ASP A 96 9.11 -17.60 -4.99
C ASP A 96 8.46 -16.23 -4.89
N LEU A 97 7.46 -16.12 -4.02
CA LEU A 97 6.69 -14.90 -3.76
C LEU A 97 6.54 -14.74 -2.26
N LYS A 98 7.10 -13.65 -1.75
CA LYS A 98 6.90 -13.21 -0.37
C LYS A 98 6.17 -11.87 -0.40
N LEU A 99 4.99 -11.85 0.22
CA LEU A 99 4.14 -10.66 0.31
C LEU A 99 3.78 -10.41 1.77
N SER A 100 4.14 -9.23 2.28
CA SER A 100 3.82 -8.77 3.63
C SER A 100 2.77 -7.67 3.62
N PHE A 101 1.75 -7.86 4.44
CA PHE A 101 0.73 -6.86 4.74
C PHE A 101 0.93 -6.18 6.08
N GLN A 102 2.08 -6.39 6.73
CA GLN A 102 2.37 -5.75 8.01
C GLN A 102 2.50 -4.23 7.83
N PRO A 103 2.07 -3.44 8.84
CA PRO A 103 2.37 -2.02 8.90
C PRO A 103 3.88 -1.78 8.88
N ILE A 104 4.31 -0.70 8.23
CA ILE A 104 5.73 -0.32 8.21
C ILE A 104 6.23 0.12 9.59
N GLU A 105 5.40 0.82 10.36
CA GLU A 105 5.73 1.37 11.68
C GLU A 105 5.61 0.32 12.80
N ILE A 106 6.34 -0.78 12.68
CA ILE A 106 6.53 -1.78 13.74
C ILE A 106 8.00 -1.81 14.13
N ASP A 107 8.30 -2.14 15.38
CA ASP A 107 9.67 -2.14 15.89
C ASP A 107 10.60 -3.08 15.11
N ASN A 108 10.09 -4.20 14.59
CA ASN A 108 10.87 -5.10 13.73
C ASN A 108 11.38 -4.45 12.43
N ASN A 109 10.70 -3.42 11.93
CA ASN A 109 11.09 -2.70 10.72
C ASN A 109 11.92 -1.44 11.03
N LYS A 110 12.19 -1.16 12.31
CA LYS A 110 12.91 0.03 12.75
C LYS A 110 14.42 -0.17 12.56
N ILE A 111 15.04 0.68 11.76
CA ILE A 111 16.48 0.62 11.47
C ILE A 111 17.28 1.37 12.53
N GLY A 112 16.70 2.42 13.12
CA GLY A 112 17.40 3.23 14.10
C GLY A 112 16.60 4.42 14.60
N THR A 113 17.11 5.04 15.65
CA THR A 113 16.56 6.27 16.26
C THR A 113 17.64 7.34 16.27
N ASN A 114 17.38 8.47 15.62
CA ASN A 114 18.30 9.61 15.58
C ASN A 114 17.67 10.80 16.31
N PRO A 115 18.47 11.70 16.91
CA PRO A 115 17.95 12.98 17.38
C PRO A 115 17.40 13.80 16.20
N HIS A 116 16.33 14.56 16.44
CA HIS A 116 15.77 15.42 15.40
C HIS A 116 16.71 16.61 15.15
N PRO A 117 17.11 16.88 13.88
CA PRO A 117 18.16 17.86 13.58
C PRO A 117 17.84 19.28 14.06
N TYR A 118 16.56 19.67 14.00
CA TYR A 118 16.12 21.04 14.32
C TYR A 118 15.26 21.19 15.59
N LYS A 119 14.98 20.10 16.32
CA LYS A 119 14.05 20.12 17.45
C LYS A 119 14.69 19.43 18.64
N SER A 120 15.19 20.21 19.58
CA SER A 120 15.80 19.68 20.80
C SER A 120 14.81 18.78 21.57
N GLY A 121 15.30 17.65 22.06
CA GLY A 121 14.51 16.64 22.77
C GLY A 121 13.57 15.80 21.89
N TRP A 122 13.48 16.06 20.58
CA TRP A 122 12.74 15.21 19.64
C TRP A 122 13.64 14.13 19.06
N LYS A 123 13.02 13.00 18.72
CA LYS A 123 13.65 11.83 18.10
C LYS A 123 13.00 11.54 16.74
N VAL A 124 13.74 10.87 15.88
CA VAL A 124 13.31 10.43 14.55
C VAL A 124 13.64 8.95 14.43
N ASP A 125 12.60 8.14 14.38
CA ASP A 125 12.73 6.71 14.11
C ASP A 125 12.65 6.51 12.59
N ASN A 126 13.62 5.79 12.02
CA ASN A 126 13.62 5.44 10.60
C ASN A 126 13.20 3.98 10.43
N TYR A 127 12.30 3.72 9.49
CA TYR A 127 11.76 2.39 9.21
C TYR A 127 12.03 1.99 7.76
N ARG A 128 12.30 0.70 7.58
CA ARG A 128 12.44 0.05 6.28
C ARG A 128 11.70 -1.28 6.31
N HIS A 129 10.85 -1.50 5.32
CA HIS A 129 10.08 -2.73 5.22
C HIS A 129 10.04 -3.22 3.78
N GLU A 130 10.74 -4.33 3.51
CA GLU A 130 10.54 -5.11 2.30
C GLU A 130 9.18 -5.81 2.39
N TRP A 131 8.22 -5.31 1.61
CA TRP A 131 6.86 -5.85 1.65
C TRP A 131 6.55 -6.77 0.48
N LEU A 132 7.34 -6.74 -0.59
CA LEU A 132 7.24 -7.68 -1.71
C LEU A 132 8.64 -8.13 -2.12
N HIS A 133 8.79 -9.45 -2.28
CA HIS A 133 9.95 -10.09 -2.88
C HIS A 133 9.45 -11.13 -3.89
N LEU A 134 9.91 -11.04 -5.14
CA LEU A 134 9.60 -11.97 -6.22
C LEU A 134 10.90 -12.52 -6.81
N GLN A 135 10.99 -13.83 -6.94
CA GLN A 135 12.12 -14.49 -7.58
C GLN A 135 11.63 -15.56 -8.55
N GLY A 136 12.24 -15.62 -9.73
CA GLY A 136 11.89 -16.62 -10.73
C GLY A 136 12.92 -16.72 -11.85
N GLN A 137 12.59 -17.53 -12.85
CA GLN A 137 13.43 -17.75 -14.02
C GLN A 137 12.60 -17.63 -15.30
N PHE A 138 13.15 -16.91 -16.28
CA PHE A 138 12.59 -16.78 -17.62
C PHE A 138 13.03 -17.92 -18.54
N LEU A 139 12.37 -18.06 -19.69
CA LEU A 139 12.63 -19.10 -20.68
C LEU A 139 14.08 -19.11 -21.24
N ASP A 140 14.72 -17.95 -21.29
CA ASP A 140 16.12 -17.77 -21.69
C ASP A 140 17.14 -18.21 -20.62
N LYS A 141 16.64 -18.72 -19.49
CA LYS A 141 17.37 -19.09 -18.28
C LYS A 141 17.89 -17.90 -17.46
N THR A 142 17.48 -16.68 -17.77
CA THR A 142 17.73 -15.50 -16.95
C THR A 142 16.90 -15.58 -15.66
N ARG A 143 17.54 -15.43 -14.51
CA ARG A 143 16.90 -15.38 -13.19
C ARG A 143 16.65 -13.94 -12.80
N PHE A 144 15.47 -13.63 -12.31
CA PHE A 144 15.15 -12.32 -11.75
C PHE A 144 14.93 -12.39 -10.25
N ASN A 145 15.30 -11.30 -9.57
CA ASN A 145 14.99 -11.04 -8.17
C ASN A 145 14.51 -9.58 -8.06
N LEU A 146 13.25 -9.39 -7.72
CA LEU A 146 12.61 -8.09 -7.56
C LEU A 146 12.23 -7.91 -6.09
N SER A 147 12.66 -6.81 -5.46
CA SER A 147 12.21 -6.43 -4.13
C SER A 147 11.65 -5.00 -4.12
N LEU A 148 10.59 -4.81 -3.34
CA LEU A 148 9.96 -3.52 -3.10
C LEU A 148 10.05 -3.20 -1.61
N THR A 149 10.80 -2.15 -1.30
CA THR A 149 11.16 -1.77 0.05
C THR A 149 10.61 -0.38 0.39
N GLN A 150 9.60 -0.33 1.24
CA GLN A 150 8.99 0.93 1.66
C GLN A 150 9.82 1.58 2.77
N LEU A 151 9.99 2.89 2.68
CA LEU A 151 10.72 3.70 3.66
C LEU A 151 9.80 4.72 4.31
N SER A 152 9.87 4.85 5.63
CA SER A 152 9.17 5.89 6.38
C SER A 152 10.01 6.38 7.56
N LYS A 153 9.64 7.54 8.09
CA LYS A 153 10.17 8.05 9.35
C LYS A 153 9.07 8.53 10.27
N LYS A 154 9.27 8.36 11.57
CA LYS A 154 8.38 8.84 12.62
C LYS A 154 9.13 9.83 13.50
N GLU A 155 8.73 11.08 13.43
CA GLU A 155 9.23 12.16 14.27
C GLU A 155 8.39 12.21 15.55
N HIS A 156 9.01 12.23 16.72
CA HIS A 156 8.28 12.29 17.99
C HIS A 156 9.03 13.02 19.10
N GLY A 157 8.28 13.58 20.06
CA GLY A 157 8.85 14.33 21.19
C GLY A 157 7.82 15.10 21.99
N TRP A 158 8.25 15.68 23.11
CA TRP A 158 7.42 16.54 23.94
C TRP A 158 7.40 17.98 23.40
N LYS A 159 6.24 18.62 23.46
CA LYS A 159 6.07 20.03 23.12
C LYS A 159 5.22 20.73 24.17
N ARG A 160 5.66 21.90 24.63
CA ARG A 160 4.87 22.78 25.51
C ARG A 160 3.85 23.57 24.68
N GLY A 161 2.59 23.56 25.11
CA GLY A 161 1.52 24.37 24.51
C GLY A 161 1.46 25.79 25.12
N SER A 162 0.64 26.66 24.52
CA SER A 162 0.42 28.04 25.01
C SER A 162 -0.13 28.09 26.44
N SER A 163 -0.93 27.10 26.85
CA SER A 163 -1.44 26.94 28.22
C SER A 163 -0.42 26.37 29.21
N GLY A 164 0.86 26.26 28.83
CA GLY A 164 1.92 25.73 29.67
C GLY A 164 1.97 24.19 29.78
N LYS A 165 0.90 23.48 29.39
CA LYS A 165 0.83 22.00 29.42
C LYS A 165 1.78 21.37 28.41
N GLN A 166 2.54 20.36 28.85
CA GLN A 166 3.36 19.52 27.97
C GLN A 166 2.49 18.45 27.30
N LYS A 167 2.70 18.25 26.00
CA LYS A 167 2.02 17.21 25.22
C LYS A 167 3.01 16.45 24.37
N TYR A 168 2.93 15.12 24.39
CA TYR A 168 3.66 14.28 23.46
C TYR A 168 3.07 14.42 22.06
N LYS A 169 3.94 14.55 21.06
CA LYS A 169 3.57 14.73 19.67
C LYS A 169 4.32 13.73 18.82
N THR A 170 3.64 13.23 17.80
CA THR A 170 4.18 12.28 16.83
C THR A 170 3.70 12.68 15.43
N LYS A 171 4.56 12.48 14.43
CA LYS A 171 4.28 12.68 13.02
C LYS A 171 5.02 11.64 12.20
N THR A 172 4.28 10.83 11.44
CA THR A 172 4.88 9.93 10.45
C THR A 172 4.93 10.60 9.08
N LYS A 173 6.03 10.40 8.36
CA LYS A 173 6.20 10.81 6.96
C LYS A 173 6.70 9.62 6.15
N ALA A 174 6.06 9.37 5.01
CA ALA A 174 6.61 8.45 4.02
C ALA A 174 7.83 9.09 3.34
N ILE A 175 8.89 8.31 3.14
CA ILE A 175 10.11 8.76 2.45
C ILE A 175 10.04 8.38 0.97
N GLY A 176 9.56 7.17 0.67
CA GLY A 176 9.45 6.66 -0.70
C GLY A 176 9.40 5.12 -0.72
N LEU A 177 9.46 4.57 -1.92
CA LEU A 177 9.55 3.13 -2.17
C LEU A 177 10.77 2.86 -3.03
N ASP A 178 11.69 2.06 -2.51
CA ASP A 178 12.81 1.55 -3.29
C ASP A 178 12.33 0.29 -4.05
N VAL A 179 12.61 0.25 -5.35
CA VAL A 179 12.34 -0.87 -6.25
C VAL A 179 13.69 -1.37 -6.74
N ASP A 180 14.08 -2.56 -6.32
CA ASP A 180 15.36 -3.17 -6.66
C ASP A 180 15.11 -4.40 -7.55
N LEU A 181 15.65 -4.37 -8.78
CA LEU A 181 15.63 -5.51 -9.70
C LEU A 181 17.05 -5.97 -9.98
N LYS A 182 17.29 -7.26 -9.75
CA LYS A 182 18.49 -7.96 -10.19
C LYS A 182 18.13 -9.01 -11.23
N LEU A 183 18.71 -8.90 -12.42
CA LEU A 183 18.67 -9.96 -13.44
C LEU A 183 20.03 -10.65 -13.49
N SER A 184 20.05 -11.97 -13.40
CA SER A 184 21.24 -12.81 -13.56
C SER A 184 21.09 -13.69 -14.79
N TYR A 185 22.02 -13.63 -15.74
CA TYR A 185 21.87 -14.23 -17.06
C TYR A 185 23.07 -15.11 -17.45
N PRO A 186 22.89 -16.08 -18.37
CA PRO A 186 23.97 -16.91 -18.86
C PRO A 186 24.94 -16.12 -19.76
N GLN A 187 26.22 -16.11 -19.39
CA GLN A 187 27.26 -15.40 -20.14
C GLN A 187 27.40 -15.90 -21.59
N SER A 188 27.10 -17.17 -21.85
CA SER A 188 27.11 -17.75 -23.21
C SER A 188 26.15 -17.07 -24.18
N ARG A 189 25.11 -16.38 -23.70
CA ARG A 189 24.15 -15.66 -24.55
C ARG A 189 24.37 -14.15 -24.61
N TYR A 190 25.05 -13.56 -23.62
CA TYR A 190 25.12 -12.11 -23.41
C TYR A 190 26.56 -11.62 -23.15
N GLY A 191 27.56 -12.28 -23.74
CA GLY A 191 28.98 -12.03 -23.45
C GLY A 191 29.45 -10.60 -23.75
N ALA A 192 28.86 -9.92 -24.73
CA ALA A 192 29.25 -8.56 -25.14
C ALA A 192 28.75 -7.44 -24.21
N ILE A 193 28.12 -7.75 -23.07
CA ILE A 193 27.55 -6.75 -22.16
C ILE A 193 28.56 -5.73 -21.62
N LYS A 194 29.86 -6.09 -21.55
CA LYS A 194 30.94 -5.16 -21.15
C LYS A 194 31.07 -3.96 -22.07
N VAL A 195 30.87 -4.17 -23.37
CA VAL A 195 31.04 -3.13 -24.40
C VAL A 195 29.98 -2.05 -24.24
N LEU A 196 28.81 -2.40 -23.70
CA LEU A 196 27.67 -1.49 -23.53
C LEU A 196 27.75 -0.62 -22.27
N GLN A 197 28.74 -0.77 -21.39
CA GLN A 197 28.78 -0.06 -20.09
C GLN A 197 28.71 1.47 -20.25
N THR A 198 29.26 2.02 -21.32
CA THR A 198 29.25 3.46 -21.62
C THR A 198 27.89 3.97 -22.13
N GLU A 199 27.11 3.11 -22.79
CA GLU A 199 25.81 3.46 -23.41
C GLU A 199 24.60 3.06 -22.55
N ILE A 200 24.81 2.25 -21.52
CA ILE A 200 23.73 1.72 -20.68
C ILE A 200 22.97 2.82 -19.92
N ASN A 201 23.64 3.89 -19.51
CA ASN A 201 22.99 4.98 -18.76
C ASN A 201 21.94 5.73 -19.61
N SER A 202 22.12 5.85 -20.93
CA SER A 202 21.14 6.50 -21.81
C SER A 202 19.98 5.57 -22.19
N ALA A 203 20.17 4.26 -22.06
CA ALA A 203 19.15 3.26 -22.35
C ALA A 203 18.09 3.15 -21.25
N VAL A 204 18.42 3.44 -19.98
CA VAL A 204 17.47 3.35 -18.87
C VAL A 204 16.56 4.57 -18.84
N LYS A 205 15.29 4.36 -19.18
CA LYS A 205 14.24 5.38 -19.12
C LYS A 205 13.25 5.02 -18.03
N LEU A 206 13.16 5.87 -17.01
CA LEU A 206 12.21 5.73 -15.91
C LEU A 206 11.11 6.80 -16.00
N PRO A 207 9.89 6.50 -15.52
CA PRO A 207 8.82 7.49 -15.47
C PRO A 207 9.14 8.59 -14.46
N GLN A 208 8.52 9.77 -14.65
CA GLN A 208 8.69 10.96 -13.79
C GLN A 208 8.35 10.71 -12.30
N SER A 209 7.57 9.66 -12.01
CA SER A 209 7.24 9.22 -10.66
C SER A 209 8.44 8.65 -9.89
N SER A 210 9.54 8.35 -10.57
CA SER A 210 10.68 7.61 -10.03
C SER A 210 12.03 8.18 -10.45
N THR A 211 13.04 7.98 -9.60
CA THR A 211 14.43 8.36 -9.87
C THR A 211 15.34 7.15 -9.83
N LEU A 212 16.30 7.08 -10.75
CA LEU A 212 17.31 6.03 -10.76
C LEU A 212 18.26 6.26 -9.58
N ARG A 213 18.52 5.20 -8.79
CA ARG A 213 19.43 5.24 -7.64
C ARG A 213 20.71 4.45 -7.88
N LEU A 214 20.60 3.33 -8.57
CA LEU A 214 21.72 2.47 -8.89
C LEU A 214 21.47 1.80 -10.23
N LEU A 215 22.50 1.79 -11.06
CA LEU A 215 22.59 0.94 -12.23
C LEU A 215 23.97 0.31 -12.21
N LYS A 216 24.02 -0.99 -11.99
CA LYS A 216 25.26 -1.75 -11.98
C LYS A 216 25.14 -2.92 -12.93
N VAL A 217 25.96 -2.93 -13.96
CA VAL A 217 26.02 -4.01 -14.95
C VAL A 217 27.35 -4.73 -14.80
N THR A 218 27.27 -6.06 -14.73
CA THR A 218 28.39 -6.97 -14.59
C THR A 218 28.29 -8.07 -15.65
N ASP A 219 29.28 -8.94 -15.74
CA ASP A 219 29.31 -9.99 -16.76
C ASP A 219 28.19 -11.02 -16.59
N LYS A 220 27.63 -11.12 -15.38
CA LYS A 220 26.67 -12.15 -14.98
C LYS A 220 25.34 -11.59 -14.53
N ALA A 221 25.26 -10.29 -14.25
CA ALA A 221 24.07 -9.68 -13.70
C ALA A 221 23.95 -8.18 -13.99
N ILE A 222 22.70 -7.71 -14.12
CA ILE A 222 22.29 -6.31 -14.13
C ILE A 222 21.51 -6.06 -12.85
N ASN A 223 21.90 -5.04 -12.08
CA ASN A 223 21.18 -4.55 -10.92
C ASN A 223 20.69 -3.13 -11.20
N ILE A 224 19.38 -2.91 -11.13
CA ILE A 224 18.76 -1.60 -11.22
C ILE A 224 18.00 -1.33 -9.93
N SER A 225 18.25 -0.19 -9.32
CA SER A 225 17.49 0.32 -8.18
C SER A 225 16.88 1.65 -8.55
N ALA A 226 15.57 1.79 -8.38
CA ALA A 226 14.86 3.05 -8.53
C ALA A 226 14.12 3.41 -7.24
N ARG A 227 13.89 4.72 -7.03
CA ARG A 227 13.07 5.20 -5.92
C ARG A 227 11.87 5.95 -6.43
N ILE A 228 10.71 5.51 -5.98
CA ILE A 228 9.43 6.17 -6.24
C ILE A 228 9.19 7.21 -5.16
N ALA A 229 8.81 8.42 -5.58
CA ALA A 229 8.57 9.54 -4.70
C ALA A 229 7.34 9.28 -3.78
N PRO A 230 7.32 9.86 -2.56
CA PRO A 230 6.29 9.54 -1.56
C PRO A 230 4.87 9.91 -2.02
N GLN A 231 4.72 10.90 -2.90
CA GLN A 231 3.43 11.31 -3.46
C GLN A 231 2.77 10.26 -4.37
N PHE A 232 3.54 9.31 -4.91
CA PHE A 232 3.06 8.28 -5.83
C PHE A 232 2.87 6.91 -5.18
N LEU A 233 3.10 6.78 -3.87
CA LEU A 233 3.05 5.49 -3.16
C LEU A 233 1.66 4.84 -3.15
N GLU A 234 0.61 5.64 -3.22
CA GLU A 234 -0.77 5.15 -3.26
C GLU A 234 -1.25 4.94 -4.71
N SER A 235 -0.50 5.41 -5.70
CA SER A 235 -0.85 5.27 -7.12
C SER A 235 -0.33 3.95 -7.67
N GLN A 236 -1.24 2.96 -7.76
CA GLN A 236 -0.91 1.65 -8.30
C GLN A 236 -0.32 1.71 -9.72
N ASN A 237 -0.83 2.61 -10.57
CA ASN A 237 -0.34 2.77 -11.94
C ASN A 237 1.12 3.24 -11.97
N ALA A 238 1.47 4.25 -11.16
CA ALA A 238 2.84 4.74 -11.09
C ALA A 238 3.81 3.66 -10.59
N LEU A 239 3.40 2.85 -9.62
CA LEU A 239 4.20 1.72 -9.14
C LEU A 239 4.42 0.67 -10.24
N TYR A 240 3.35 0.28 -10.93
CA TYR A 240 3.42 -0.69 -12.02
C TYR A 240 4.28 -0.19 -13.18
N GLU A 241 4.07 1.06 -13.63
CA GLU A 241 4.83 1.69 -14.71
C GLU A 241 6.32 1.74 -14.40
N THR A 242 6.72 2.10 -13.17
CA THR A 242 8.13 2.08 -12.77
C THR A 242 8.71 0.67 -12.85
N ILE A 243 8.00 -0.35 -12.34
CA ILE A 243 8.49 -1.73 -12.36
C ILE A 243 8.59 -2.24 -13.80
N ALA A 244 7.57 -2.01 -14.62
CA ALA A 244 7.58 -2.38 -16.04
C ALA A 244 8.71 -1.68 -16.80
N ALA A 245 8.94 -0.39 -16.56
CA ALA A 245 10.02 0.36 -17.17
C ALA A 245 11.41 -0.17 -16.77
N ILE A 246 11.60 -0.59 -15.51
CA ILE A 246 12.84 -1.22 -15.05
C ILE A 246 13.06 -2.56 -15.75
N PHE A 247 12.05 -3.44 -15.80
CA PHE A 247 12.16 -4.71 -16.54
C PHE A 247 12.45 -4.47 -18.02
N LEU A 248 11.71 -3.58 -18.67
CA LEU A 248 11.90 -3.25 -20.07
C LEU A 248 13.30 -2.70 -20.35
N SER A 249 13.81 -1.81 -19.49
CA SER A 249 15.17 -1.28 -19.59
C SER A 249 16.21 -2.39 -19.49
N CYS A 250 16.05 -3.31 -18.54
CA CYS A 250 16.93 -4.47 -18.43
C CYS A 250 16.87 -5.39 -19.67
N TYR A 251 15.68 -5.67 -20.18
CA TYR A 251 15.51 -6.47 -21.40
C TYR A 251 16.12 -5.80 -22.63
N GLN A 252 16.00 -4.48 -22.75
CA GLN A 252 16.63 -3.72 -23.83
C GLN A 252 18.15 -3.85 -23.76
N ILE A 253 18.74 -3.71 -22.58
CA ILE A 253 20.19 -3.90 -22.38
C ILE A 253 20.62 -5.32 -22.79
N LEU A 254 19.88 -6.35 -22.37
CA LEU A 254 20.16 -7.74 -22.73
C LEU A 254 20.02 -7.98 -24.24
N ASN A 255 19.02 -7.37 -24.88
CA ASN A 255 18.82 -7.52 -26.32
C ASN A 255 19.95 -6.86 -27.12
N LEU A 256 20.39 -5.66 -26.71
CA LEU A 256 21.56 -5.00 -27.30
C LEU A 256 22.82 -5.85 -27.15
N ALA A 257 23.05 -6.41 -25.96
CA ALA A 257 24.21 -7.28 -25.72
C ALA A 257 24.17 -8.54 -26.59
N LYS A 258 22.97 -9.10 -26.82
CA LYS A 258 22.77 -10.26 -27.69
C LYS A 258 23.05 -9.93 -29.16
N LEU A 259 22.66 -8.74 -29.64
CA LEU A 259 22.95 -8.29 -31.00
C LEU A 259 24.45 -8.13 -31.23
N LEU A 260 25.19 -7.62 -30.24
CA LEU A 260 26.65 -7.45 -30.31
C LEU A 260 27.43 -8.77 -30.11
N SER A 261 26.79 -9.82 -29.60
CA SER A 261 27.42 -11.13 -29.39
C SER A 261 27.26 -12.08 -30.59
N LYS A 262 26.52 -11.67 -31.63
CA LYS A 262 26.40 -12.37 -32.91
C LYS A 262 27.42 -11.84 -33.90
#